data_AF-A0A239DYF6-F1
#
_entry.id   AF-A0A239DYF6-F1
#
_cell.length_a   1.000
_cell.length_b   1.000
_cell.length_c   1.000
_cell.angle_alpha   90.00
_cell.angle_beta   90.00
_cell.angle_gamma   90.00
#
_symmetry.space_group_name_H-M   'P 1'
#
loop_
_entity.id
_entity.type
_entity.pdbx_description
1 polymer ?
#
loop_
_entity_poly.entity_id
_entity_poly.type
_entity_poly.pdbx_seq_one_letter_code
_entity_poly.pdbx_strand_id
1 'polypeptide(L)'
;MPNNVFMISTRGPGLYEVTGQVADWVAQSGLSDGLCTLFLRHTSASLVIQENADPDVRRDLEAFFARLVPDADAPQMAYLTHRYEGPDDMPAHIKAALLPVSLSIPLVDGRLGLGTWQGIYLFEHRSAPHRREVVCHLSG
;
A
#
# COMPACT_ATOMS: atom_id res chain seq x y z
N MET A 1 4.64 22.10 -8.18
CA MET A 1 3.71 21.12 -8.81
C MET A 1 2.65 20.76 -7.79
N PRO A 2 1.36 20.58 -8.14
CA PRO A 2 0.34 20.32 -7.14
C PRO A 2 0.56 18.93 -6.52
N ASN A 3 0.60 18.88 -5.20
CA ASN A 3 0.47 17.62 -4.48
C ASN A 3 -0.97 17.13 -4.69
N ASN A 4 -1.12 15.92 -5.22
CA ASN A 4 -2.42 15.26 -5.33
C ASN A 4 -2.62 14.32 -4.12
N VAL A 5 -3.87 14.01 -3.79
CA VAL A 5 -4.19 13.03 -2.74
C VAL A 5 -5.18 12.03 -3.30
N PHE A 6 -4.77 10.76 -3.40
CA PHE A 6 -5.68 9.67 -3.72
C PHE A 6 -6.36 9.14 -2.47
N MET A 7 -7.67 8.91 -2.61
CA MET A 7 -8.52 8.36 -1.56
C MET A 7 -8.91 6.94 -1.96
N ILE A 8 -8.43 5.95 -1.22
CA ILE A 8 -8.62 4.53 -1.51
C ILE A 8 -9.57 3.97 -0.47
N SER A 9 -10.73 3.46 -0.91
CA SER A 9 -11.67 2.78 -0.02
C SER A 9 -11.34 1.30 0.05
N THR A 10 -11.12 0.80 1.26
CA THR A 10 -10.87 -0.61 1.56
C THR A 10 -12.09 -1.22 2.24
N ARG A 11 -12.26 -2.54 2.11
CA ARG A 11 -13.39 -3.30 2.65
C ARG A 11 -12.97 -4.35 3.68
N GLY A 12 -11.68 -4.41 3.99
CA GLY A 12 -11.04 -5.45 4.78
C GLY A 12 -9.62 -5.73 4.26
N PRO A 13 -8.92 -6.71 4.83
CA PRO A 13 -7.51 -6.94 4.55
C PRO A 13 -7.32 -7.37 3.10
N GLY A 14 -6.20 -6.97 2.50
CA GLY A 14 -5.82 -7.39 1.16
C GLY A 14 -5.14 -6.33 0.33
N LEU A 15 -4.77 -6.70 -0.90
CA LEU A 15 -4.09 -5.82 -1.85
C LEU A 15 -5.09 -5.12 -2.78
N TYR A 16 -5.18 -3.80 -2.66
CA TYR A 16 -6.00 -2.91 -3.49
C TYR A 16 -5.12 -2.26 -4.54
N GLU A 17 -5.33 -2.64 -5.81
CA GLU A 17 -4.53 -2.11 -6.91
C GLU A 17 -4.89 -0.66 -7.24
N VAL A 18 -3.87 0.18 -7.39
CA VAL A 18 -4.01 1.60 -7.75
C VAL A 18 -3.13 2.03 -8.93
N THR A 19 -2.47 1.07 -9.60
CA THR A 19 -1.54 1.32 -10.72
C THR A 19 -2.15 2.24 -11.78
N GLY A 20 -3.36 1.96 -12.24
CA GLY A 20 -4.03 2.74 -13.28
C GLY A 20 -4.31 4.19 -12.85
N GLN A 21 -4.77 4.40 -11.61
CA GLN A 21 -5.03 5.75 -11.08
C GLN A 21 -3.77 6.60 -11.02
N VAL A 22 -2.65 6.00 -10.62
CA VAL A 22 -1.35 6.69 -10.58
C VAL A 22 -0.84 6.96 -12.01
N ALA A 23 -0.96 5.99 -12.91
CA ALA A 23 -0.53 6.13 -14.30
C ALA A 23 -1.28 7.25 -15.03
N ASP A 24 -2.61 7.31 -14.87
CA ASP A 24 -3.45 8.36 -15.45
C ASP A 24 -3.05 9.75 -14.95
N TRP A 25 -2.78 9.88 -13.65
CA TRP A 25 -2.34 11.14 -13.06
C TRP A 25 -0.95 11.57 -13.53
N VAL A 26 0.00 10.63 -13.64
CA VAL A 26 1.33 10.88 -14.21
C VAL A 26 1.21 11.36 -15.66
N ALA A 27 0.39 10.70 -16.48
CA ALA A 27 0.20 11.07 -17.88
C ALA A 27 -0.39 12.49 -18.03
N GLN A 28 -1.27 12.90 -17.11
CA GLN A 28 -1.85 14.25 -17.08
C GLN A 28 -0.85 15.35 -16.66
N SER A 29 0.28 14.98 -16.05
CA SER A 29 1.28 15.97 -15.58
C SER A 29 2.07 16.63 -16.72
N GLY A 30 2.19 15.97 -17.87
CA GLY A 30 3.02 16.43 -18.99
C GLY A 30 4.54 16.31 -18.77
N LEU A 31 5.00 15.75 -17.66
CA LEU A 31 6.43 15.48 -17.42
C LEU A 31 6.89 14.31 -18.28
N SER A 32 8.08 14.42 -18.89
CA SER A 32 8.73 13.33 -19.61
C SER A 32 9.49 12.43 -18.65
N ASP A 33 10.40 13.01 -17.87
CA ASP A 33 11.33 12.29 -17.01
C ASP A 33 11.31 12.90 -15.62
N GLY A 34 11.58 12.09 -14.59
CA GLY A 34 11.55 12.55 -13.20
C GLY A 34 11.27 11.45 -12.19
N LEU A 35 10.64 11.83 -11.08
CA LEU A 35 10.32 10.95 -9.97
C LEU A 35 8.86 11.14 -9.53
N CYS A 36 8.14 10.03 -9.45
CA CYS A 36 6.83 9.93 -8.81
C CYS A 36 7.00 9.37 -7.40
N THR A 37 6.65 10.18 -6.39
CA THR A 37 6.64 9.76 -4.99
C THR A 37 5.21 9.58 -4.52
N LEU A 38 4.92 8.41 -3.93
CA LEU A 38 3.64 8.09 -3.30
C LEU A 38 3.87 7.83 -1.82
N PHE A 39 3.15 8.51 -0.94
CA PHE A 39 3.29 8.42 0.50
C PHE A 39 1.95 8.16 1.17
N LEU A 40 1.83 7.01 1.84
CA LEU A 40 0.65 6.62 2.59
C LEU A 40 0.62 7.33 3.96
N ARG A 41 -0.42 8.12 4.22
CA ARG A 41 -0.59 8.84 5.50
C ARG A 41 -1.30 8.00 6.58
N HIS A 42 -0.92 6.73 6.69
CA HIS A 42 -1.50 5.81 7.66
C HIS A 42 -0.44 4.85 8.20
N THR A 43 -0.63 4.42 9.44
CA THR A 43 0.30 3.53 10.16
C THR A 43 -0.23 2.11 10.34
N SER A 44 -1.40 1.80 9.75
CA SER A 44 -2.07 0.49 9.83
C SER A 44 -2.39 -0.09 8.44
N ALA A 45 -1.71 0.39 7.41
CA ALA A 45 -1.73 -0.09 6.03
C ALA A 45 -0.34 0.16 5.41
N SER A 46 -0.08 -0.43 4.26
CA SER A 46 1.19 -0.28 3.53
C SER A 46 0.97 0.08 2.07
N LEU A 47 2.03 0.53 1.40
CA LEU A 47 2.06 0.83 -0.02
C LEU A 47 3.21 0.05 -0.67
N VAL A 48 2.90 -0.90 -1.54
CA VAL A 48 3.87 -1.89 -2.05
C VAL A 48 3.82 -1.98 -3.58
N ILE A 49 4.92 -2.43 -4.17
CA ILE A 49 4.96 -2.86 -5.57
C ILE A 49 5.06 -4.38 -5.58
N GLN A 50 4.11 -5.04 -6.23
CA GLN A 50 4.04 -6.51 -6.31
C GLN A 50 3.51 -6.96 -7.67
N GLU A 51 3.44 -8.28 -7.88
CA GLU A 51 2.93 -8.85 -9.12
C GLU A 51 1.45 -8.50 -9.36
N ASN A 52 1.13 -8.07 -10.59
CA ASN A 52 -0.24 -7.72 -11.02
C ASN A 52 -0.88 -8.68 -12.04
N ALA A 53 -0.25 -9.82 -12.30
CA ALA A 53 -0.71 -10.80 -13.27
C ALA A 53 -1.43 -11.97 -12.60
N ASP A 54 -0.73 -12.70 -11.72
CA ASP A 54 -1.29 -13.87 -11.06
C ASP A 54 -2.02 -13.50 -9.76
N PRO A 55 -3.34 -13.75 -9.65
CA PRO A 55 -4.07 -13.52 -8.40
C PRO A 55 -3.58 -14.37 -7.22
N ASP A 56 -2.89 -15.49 -7.47
CA ASP A 56 -2.37 -16.37 -6.42
C ASP A 56 -1.25 -15.69 -5.63
N VAL A 57 -0.43 -14.84 -6.28
CA VAL A 57 0.61 -14.04 -5.58
C VAL A 57 0.00 -13.15 -4.51
N ARG A 58 -1.12 -12.48 -4.82
CA ARG A 58 -1.83 -11.63 -3.84
C ARG A 58 -2.39 -12.47 -2.69
N ARG A 59 -3.02 -13.61 -3.00
CA ARG A 59 -3.57 -14.52 -2.00
C ARG A 59 -2.49 -15.05 -1.05
N ASP A 60 -1.34 -15.44 -1.59
CA ASP A 60 -0.24 -16.00 -0.82
C ASP A 60 0.46 -14.94 0.03
N LEU A 61 0.59 -13.70 -0.46
CA LEU A 61 1.05 -12.57 0.35
C LEU A 61 0.11 -12.30 1.52
N GLU A 62 -1.20 -12.27 1.29
CA GLU A 62 -2.20 -12.11 2.35
C GLU A 62 -2.10 -13.23 3.39
N ALA A 63 -2.05 -14.49 2.95
CA ALA A 63 -1.91 -15.65 3.83
C ALA A 63 -0.60 -15.63 4.62
N PHE A 64 0.52 -15.28 3.97
CA PHE A 64 1.82 -15.18 4.60
C PHE A 64 1.83 -14.12 5.71
N PHE A 65 1.35 -12.90 5.43
CA PHE A 65 1.34 -11.83 6.43
C PHE A 65 0.32 -12.08 7.55
N ALA A 66 -0.81 -12.73 7.27
CA ALA A 66 -1.75 -13.19 8.30
C ALA A 66 -1.10 -14.22 9.25
N ARG A 67 -0.26 -15.11 8.72
CA ARG A 67 0.51 -16.08 9.53
C ARG A 67 1.69 -15.45 10.26
N LEU A 68 2.41 -14.53 9.61
CA LEU A 68 3.60 -13.88 10.16
C LEU A 68 3.24 -12.97 11.34
N VAL A 69 2.15 -12.21 11.20
CA VAL A 69 1.66 -11.27 12.19
C VAL A 69 0.16 -11.52 12.42
N PRO A 70 -0.18 -12.55 13.21
CA PRO A 70 -1.56 -12.87 13.54
C PRO A 70 -2.19 -11.83 14.46
N ASP A 71 -3.51 -11.94 14.63
CA ASP A 71 -4.27 -11.11 15.55
C ASP A 71 -3.73 -11.17 16.98
N ALA A 72 -3.90 -10.08 17.72
CA ALA A 72 -3.31 -9.87 19.03
C ALA A 72 -3.89 -10.79 20.13
N ASP A 73 -4.99 -11.48 19.84
CA ASP A 73 -5.60 -12.51 20.69
C ASP A 73 -4.93 -13.87 20.54
N ALA A 74 -4.08 -14.06 19.52
CA ALA A 74 -3.31 -15.28 19.37
C ALA A 74 -2.33 -15.42 20.56
N PRO A 75 -2.16 -16.63 21.15
CA PRO A 75 -1.31 -16.81 22.33
C PRO A 75 0.13 -16.30 22.17
N GLN A 76 0.69 -16.44 20.97
CA GLN A 76 2.03 -15.94 20.63
C GLN A 76 2.14 -14.41 20.63
N MET A 77 1.01 -13.68 20.59
CA MET A 77 0.93 -12.22 20.60
C MET A 77 0.59 -11.65 21.98
N ALA A 78 0.56 -12.48 23.03
CA ALA A 78 0.19 -12.06 24.40
C ALA A 78 1.12 -10.98 25.00
N TYR A 79 2.31 -10.77 24.42
CA TYR A 79 3.24 -9.72 24.83
C TYR A 79 2.86 -8.32 24.35
N LEU A 80 1.97 -8.21 23.36
CA LEU A 80 1.53 -6.91 22.83
C LEU A 80 0.60 -6.23 23.84
N THR A 81 0.82 -4.96 24.14
CA THR A 81 0.04 -4.20 25.13
C THR A 81 -1.01 -3.27 24.51
N HIS A 82 -0.81 -2.84 23.25
CA HIS A 82 -1.77 -2.03 22.51
C HIS A 82 -2.96 -2.90 22.07
N ARG A 83 -4.16 -2.60 22.61
CA ARG A 83 -5.40 -3.39 22.44
C ARG A 83 -6.65 -2.52 22.24
N TYR A 84 -6.48 -1.22 21.97
CA TYR A 84 -7.56 -0.24 22.10
C TYR A 84 -8.61 -0.30 20.97
N GLU A 85 -8.23 -0.68 19.75
CA GLU A 85 -9.11 -0.61 18.58
C GLU A 85 -9.42 -1.97 17.95
N GLY A 86 -9.33 -3.05 18.74
CA GLY A 86 -9.58 -4.41 18.32
C GLY A 86 -8.32 -5.26 18.13
N PRO A 87 -8.50 -6.58 17.88
CA PRO A 87 -7.40 -7.54 17.89
C PRO A 87 -6.45 -7.40 16.69
N ASP A 88 -6.88 -6.75 15.61
CA ASP A 88 -6.07 -6.56 14.40
C ASP A 88 -5.27 -5.24 14.39
N ASP A 89 -5.45 -4.37 15.38
CA ASP A 89 -4.89 -3.02 15.39
C ASP A 89 -3.36 -3.00 15.52
N MET A 90 -2.82 -3.51 16.64
CA MET A 90 -1.37 -3.62 16.82
C MET A 90 -0.72 -4.52 15.75
N PRO A 91 -1.30 -5.67 15.34
CA PRO A 91 -0.82 -6.42 14.19
C PRO A 91 -0.73 -5.61 12.89
N ALA A 92 -1.71 -4.75 12.59
CA ALA A 92 -1.68 -3.89 11.43
C ALA A 92 -0.52 -2.87 11.48
N HIS A 93 -0.21 -2.32 12.67
CA HIS A 93 0.97 -1.49 12.88
C HIS A 93 2.28 -2.26 12.66
N ILE A 94 2.37 -3.51 13.12
CA ILE A 94 3.55 -4.35 12.91
C ILE A 94 3.74 -4.65 11.42
N LYS A 95 2.66 -5.04 10.71
CA LYS A 95 2.72 -5.25 9.25
C LYS A 95 3.14 -3.98 8.51
N ALA A 96 2.64 -2.81 8.93
CA ALA A 96 3.04 -1.53 8.36
C ALA A 96 4.49 -1.13 8.67
N ALA A 97 5.06 -1.57 9.79
CA ALA A 97 6.47 -1.37 10.11
C ALA A 97 7.40 -2.29 9.28
N LEU A 98 6.90 -3.43 8.82
CA LEU A 98 7.64 -4.40 8.00
C LEU A 98 7.60 -4.09 6.50
N LEU A 99 6.58 -3.36 6.05
CA LEU A 99 6.31 -3.10 4.65
C LEU A 99 6.43 -1.59 4.33
N PRO A 100 6.82 -1.21 3.11
CA PRO A 100 6.92 0.19 2.74
C PRO A 100 5.59 0.94 2.90
N VAL A 101 5.68 2.22 3.26
CA VAL A 101 4.57 3.19 3.23
C VAL A 101 4.83 4.32 2.24
N SER A 102 6.05 4.35 1.66
CA SER A 102 6.50 5.33 0.69
C SER A 102 7.11 4.59 -0.49
N LEU A 103 6.69 4.96 -1.70
CA LEU A 103 7.25 4.46 -2.95
C LEU A 103 7.84 5.62 -3.74
N SER A 104 8.99 5.39 -4.37
CA SER A 104 9.64 6.30 -5.29
C SER A 104 9.81 5.58 -6.62
N ILE A 105 9.10 6.03 -7.65
CA ILE A 105 8.99 5.36 -8.94
C ILE A 105 9.53 6.30 -10.02
N PRO A 106 10.56 5.90 -10.79
CA PRO A 106 11.06 6.72 -11.89
C PRO A 106 9.97 7.02 -12.91
N LEU A 107 10.03 8.21 -13.51
CA LEU A 107 9.28 8.53 -14.72
C LEU A 107 10.22 8.47 -15.91
N VAL A 108 9.80 7.80 -16.97
CA VAL A 108 10.54 7.64 -18.24
C VAL A 108 9.55 7.80 -19.39
N ASP A 109 9.84 8.71 -20.33
CA ASP A 109 8.99 9.00 -21.50
C ASP A 109 7.51 9.24 -21.15
N GLY A 110 7.27 9.95 -20.04
CA GLY A 110 5.94 10.30 -19.54
C GLY A 110 5.16 9.15 -18.89
N ARG A 111 5.84 8.05 -18.54
CA ARG A 111 5.22 6.87 -17.93
C ARG A 111 5.93 6.49 -16.64
N LEU A 112 5.22 5.79 -15.76
CA LEU A 112 5.82 5.09 -14.64
C LEU A 112 6.81 4.05 -15.16
N GLY A 113 8.07 4.10 -14.71
CA GLY A 113 9.13 3.16 -15.04
C GLY A 113 8.99 1.80 -14.33
N LEU A 114 7.77 1.26 -14.31
CA LEU A 114 7.46 -0.06 -13.75
C LEU A 114 7.80 -1.17 -14.75
N GLY A 115 8.22 -2.32 -14.24
CA GLY A 115 8.32 -3.54 -15.04
C GLY A 115 6.94 -4.07 -15.46
N THR A 116 6.91 -4.94 -16.48
CA THR A 116 5.67 -5.50 -17.05
C THR A 116 4.71 -6.09 -16.01
N TRP A 117 5.27 -6.72 -14.98
CA TRP A 117 4.50 -7.41 -13.95
C TRP A 117 4.39 -6.63 -12.64
N GLN A 118 4.81 -5.36 -12.60
CA GLN A 118 4.75 -4.56 -11.38
C GLN A 118 3.48 -3.74 -11.32
N GLY A 119 2.65 -4.00 -10.31
CA GLY A 119 1.51 -3.16 -9.91
C GLY A 119 1.78 -2.42 -8.60
N ILE A 120 1.12 -1.28 -8.43
CA ILE A 120 1.14 -0.49 -7.20
C ILE A 120 -0.09 -0.86 -6.38
N TYR A 121 0.13 -1.29 -5.14
CA TYR A 121 -0.93 -1.74 -4.24
C TYR A 121 -0.92 -0.99 -2.93
N LEU A 122 -2.11 -0.60 -2.47
CA LEU A 122 -2.34 -0.39 -1.05
C LEU A 122 -2.62 -1.75 -0.40
N PHE A 123 -1.82 -2.12 0.60
CA PHE A 123 -2.04 -3.33 1.38
C PHE A 123 -2.76 -2.93 2.68
N GLU A 124 -4.06 -3.23 2.73
CA GLU A 124 -4.88 -3.05 3.91
C GLU A 124 -4.63 -4.17 4.91
N HIS A 125 -4.37 -3.80 6.17
CA HIS A 125 -4.09 -4.75 7.25
C HIS A 125 -5.23 -4.85 8.25
N ARG A 126 -6.16 -3.87 8.28
CA ARG A 126 -7.32 -3.84 9.18
C ARG A 126 -8.51 -4.57 8.55
N SER A 127 -9.31 -5.19 9.40
CA SER A 127 -10.49 -5.98 9.03
C SER A 127 -11.69 -5.10 8.71
N ALA A 128 -11.82 -3.97 9.39
CA ALA A 128 -12.88 -3.01 9.15
C ALA A 128 -12.63 -2.23 7.83
N PRO A 129 -13.69 -1.80 7.12
CA PRO A 129 -13.54 -0.88 6.00
C PRO A 129 -12.88 0.44 6.42
N HIS A 130 -11.92 0.92 5.63
CA HIS A 130 -11.26 2.20 5.83
C HIS A 130 -11.25 3.06 4.57
N ARG A 131 -10.92 4.34 4.76
CA ARG A 131 -10.57 5.26 3.69
C ARG A 131 -9.13 5.69 3.90
N ARG A 132 -8.25 5.34 2.96
CA ARG A 132 -6.82 5.55 3.03
C ARG A 132 -6.38 6.69 2.11
N GLU A 133 -5.39 7.43 2.54
CA GLU A 133 -4.87 8.63 1.89
C GLU A 133 -3.44 8.41 1.41
N VAL A 134 -3.24 8.53 0.10
CA VAL A 134 -1.91 8.49 -0.52
C VAL A 134 -1.61 9.87 -1.09
N VAL A 135 -0.65 10.56 -0.47
CA VAL A 135 -0.12 11.83 -0.98
C VAL A 135 0.81 11.52 -2.14
N CYS A 136 0.62 12.23 -3.24
CA CYS A 136 1.35 12.02 -4.48
C CYS A 136 2.11 13.29 -4.84
N HIS A 137 3.38 13.13 -5.18
CA HIS A 137 4.26 14.22 -5.57
C HIS A 137 5.04 13.84 -6.83
N LEU A 138 5.12 14.76 -7.79
CA LEU A 138 5.97 14.64 -8.97
C LEU A 138 7.08 15.69 -8.89
N SER A 139 8.28 15.28 -9.27
CA SER A 139 9.44 16.14 -9.44
C SER A 139 10.15 15.77 -10.73
N GLY A 140 10.42 16.76 -11.58
CA GLY A 140 11.04 16.60 -12.90
C GLY A 140 11.33 17.95 -13.51
#